data_AF-A0A0L8G5T8-F1
#
_entry.id   AF-A0A0L8G5T8-F1
#
_cell.length_a   1.000
_cell.length_b   1.000
_cell.length_c   1.000
_cell.angle_alpha   90.00
_cell.angle_beta   90.00
_cell.angle_gamma   90.00
#
_symmetry.space_group_name_H-M   'P 1'
#
loop_
_entity.id
_entity.type
_entity.pdbx_description
1 polymer ?
#
loop_
_entity_poly.entity_id
_entity_poly.type
_entity_poly.pdbx_seq_one_letter_code
_entity_poly.pdbx_strand_id
1 'polypeptide(L)'
;MPEPDVNQATFSISGICNMNTGSRLLNCAPATSSTTHKHTAYKDLTSRLVLSIDLGTTSIKIALVDSITKKPLKTAAQVTKADIESQIGLDGCEQNPVQILHVLHQCISTFDKEHLSRVVCLAITGQMHGVMLWRSEETSKKELSSFGSSSHKWNKQEPSQLITWRDQRCKTKFLACLPPADSHLRLATGHGCATLFWMARHQPDFLKRFDCAGTIMDYLVSLLCGLTHPVMSPQIAASWGYFNTEHVSWNTGILKKADFPVKLLPHVKESGSSAGNLKCDWFSIPKGIPVLVALGDLQCAIRSTIKDKADAVLNISTSTQLGFPISLKGFKPPPTNPENAIEYFPYFGNTYIATVASLTGGSVMANFVKTLQEWFSEFGVQVEEEQVWKKLIKLAEKVPNTDLQIIPTLQGERHKPDQRGSVAGLNMNNMSLGKVFRALCSGLVQNLHEMMPNTYLEDHGIKRIIASGSGVTKNPIVQQEVKKFYKTPMVNGDRCDSALGAALCAINSCNSSH
;
A
#
# COMPACT_ATOMS: atom_id res chain seq x y z
N MET A 1 -14.34 39.83 -25.58
CA MET A 1 -15.68 39.58 -24.99
C MET A 1 -15.89 38.08 -24.93
N PRO A 2 -16.52 37.58 -23.86
CA PRO A 2 -15.87 36.67 -22.92
C PRO A 2 -16.48 35.25 -22.83
N GLU A 3 -15.84 34.44 -21.98
CA GLU A 3 -16.16 33.09 -21.49
C GLU A 3 -17.63 32.84 -21.13
N PRO A 4 -17.98 31.55 -20.92
CA PRO A 4 -18.82 31.19 -19.81
C PRO A 4 -18.12 30.27 -18.80
N ASP A 5 -18.18 30.73 -17.55
CA ASP A 5 -18.01 30.01 -16.29
C ASP A 5 -18.71 28.63 -16.28
N VAL A 6 -18.01 27.61 -15.77
CA VAL A 6 -18.64 26.40 -15.24
C VAL A 6 -18.10 26.14 -13.83
N ASN A 7 -18.91 26.58 -12.86
CA ASN A 7 -18.80 26.26 -11.44
C ASN A 7 -18.75 24.74 -11.21
N GLN A 8 -17.65 24.22 -10.69
CA GLN A 8 -17.58 22.88 -10.11
C GLN A 8 -18.00 22.95 -8.63
N ALA A 9 -19.23 22.52 -8.36
CA ALA A 9 -19.72 22.32 -7.00
C ALA A 9 -19.10 21.05 -6.39
N THR A 10 -18.18 21.23 -5.45
CA THR A 10 -17.73 20.20 -4.50
C THR A 10 -18.82 19.95 -3.46
N PHE A 11 -19.47 18.78 -3.48
CA PHE A 11 -20.37 18.36 -2.41
C PHE A 11 -19.62 17.57 -1.33
N SER A 12 -19.57 18.17 -0.14
CA SER A 12 -19.23 17.53 1.12
C SER A 12 -20.50 16.92 1.73
N ILE A 13 -20.44 15.68 2.21
CA ILE A 13 -21.53 15.06 2.96
C ILE A 13 -21.08 14.97 4.41
N SER A 14 -21.52 15.94 5.22
CA SER A 14 -21.45 15.93 6.67
C SER A 14 -22.83 16.17 7.25
N GLY A 15 -23.25 15.32 8.20
CA GLY A 15 -24.24 15.68 9.20
C GLY A 15 -25.45 14.77 9.29
N ILE A 16 -25.50 13.96 10.34
CA ILE A 16 -26.71 13.80 11.18
C ILE A 16 -26.22 13.68 12.63
N CYS A 17 -26.39 14.74 13.41
CA CYS A 17 -26.31 14.73 14.87
C CYS A 17 -27.66 15.24 15.39
N ASN A 18 -28.33 14.40 16.19
CA ASN A 18 -29.64 14.72 16.78
C ASN A 18 -29.48 15.71 17.94
N MET A 19 -30.34 16.73 17.93
CA MET A 19 -30.61 17.61 19.07
C MET A 19 -31.37 16.84 20.15
N ASN A 20 -31.05 17.12 21.41
CA ASN A 20 -32.09 17.21 22.44
C ASN A 20 -31.75 18.30 23.46
N THR A 21 -32.82 18.92 23.91
CA THR A 21 -32.98 20.21 24.57
C THR A 21 -32.69 20.18 26.08
N GLY A 22 -32.42 21.35 26.66
CA GLY A 22 -32.50 21.54 28.12
C GLY A 22 -31.62 22.67 28.67
N SER A 23 -32.10 23.90 28.60
CA SER A 23 -31.52 25.08 29.24
C SER A 23 -31.90 25.18 30.73
N ARG A 24 -30.96 25.66 31.57
CA ARG A 24 -31.23 26.67 32.62
C ARG A 24 -29.92 27.19 33.24
N LEU A 25 -29.82 28.52 33.25
CA LEU A 25 -28.81 29.37 33.90
C LEU A 25 -29.03 29.41 35.42
N LEU A 26 -27.95 29.62 36.20
CA LEU A 26 -27.90 30.62 37.29
C LEU A 26 -26.49 30.72 37.93
N ASN A 27 -25.92 31.92 37.79
CA ASN A 27 -24.98 32.72 38.60
C ASN A 27 -24.35 32.18 39.91
N CYS A 28 -23.04 32.48 40.07
CA CYS A 28 -22.41 33.32 41.12
C CYS A 28 -21.02 32.80 41.58
N ALA A 29 -20.02 33.69 41.56
CA ALA A 29 -18.70 33.56 42.20
C ALA A 29 -18.73 34.18 43.63
N PRO A 30 -17.60 34.34 44.36
CA PRO A 30 -16.40 33.50 44.59
C PRO A 30 -16.15 33.23 46.10
N ALA A 31 -15.22 32.34 46.47
CA ALA A 31 -14.64 32.35 47.81
C ALA A 31 -13.21 31.78 47.84
N THR A 32 -12.34 32.49 48.58
CA THR A 32 -10.90 32.34 48.73
C THR A 32 -10.50 31.32 49.79
N SER A 33 -9.35 30.63 49.59
CA SER A 33 -8.19 30.59 50.51
C SER A 33 -7.52 29.21 50.69
N SER A 34 -6.19 29.32 50.86
CA SER A 34 -5.25 28.42 51.54
C SER A 34 -4.55 27.31 50.73
N THR A 35 -3.31 27.68 50.40
CA THR A 35 -2.10 26.88 50.16
C THR A 35 -2.00 25.54 50.91
N THR A 36 -1.66 24.49 50.16
CA THR A 36 -0.65 23.50 50.59
C THR A 36 0.22 23.11 49.39
N HIS A 37 1.51 23.39 49.49
CA HIS A 37 2.53 22.95 48.55
C HIS A 37 2.60 21.42 48.56
N LYS A 38 2.03 20.78 47.54
CA LYS A 38 2.47 19.47 47.08
C LYS A 38 3.26 19.68 45.80
N HIS A 39 4.58 19.70 45.92
CA HIS A 39 5.49 19.44 44.79
C HIS A 39 5.16 18.05 44.24
N THR A 40 4.21 18.00 43.31
CA THR A 40 4.02 16.87 42.42
C THR A 40 4.74 17.25 41.14
N ALA A 41 5.76 16.47 40.80
CA ALA A 41 6.43 16.50 39.52
C ALA A 41 5.42 16.13 38.42
N TYR A 42 4.61 17.09 37.99
CA TYR A 42 3.96 17.05 36.68
C TYR A 42 5.04 17.35 35.63
N LYS A 43 5.96 16.40 35.42
CA LYS A 43 6.72 16.35 34.16
C LYS A 43 5.74 15.95 33.08
N ASP A 44 5.14 16.98 32.48
CA ASP A 44 4.77 17.08 31.07
C ASP A 44 4.44 15.73 30.38
N LEU A 45 3.22 15.24 30.60
CA LEU A 45 2.63 14.11 29.86
C LEU A 45 2.08 14.58 28.51
N THR A 46 2.83 15.41 27.78
CA THR A 46 2.53 15.67 26.37
C THR A 46 2.78 14.38 25.59
N SER A 47 1.76 13.89 24.88
CA SER A 47 1.87 12.60 24.20
C SER A 47 2.95 12.65 23.12
N ARG A 48 3.85 11.65 23.15
CA ARG A 48 4.86 11.44 22.11
C ARG A 48 4.18 10.88 20.87
N LEU A 49 4.43 11.49 19.72
CA LEU A 49 3.74 11.15 18.48
C LEU A 49 4.68 10.50 17.47
N VAL A 50 4.13 9.61 16.66
CA VAL A 50 4.81 9.05 15.48
C VAL A 50 4.09 9.57 14.24
N LEU A 51 4.85 10.16 13.31
CA LEU A 51 4.34 10.49 11.99
C LEU A 51 4.66 9.34 11.04
N SER A 52 3.62 8.74 10.49
CA SER A 52 3.73 7.70 9.47
C SER A 52 3.21 8.18 8.13
N ILE A 53 3.93 7.84 7.06
CA ILE A 53 3.64 8.25 5.68
C ILE A 53 3.53 7.00 4.81
N ASP A 54 2.42 6.86 4.11
CA ASP A 54 2.16 5.84 3.07
C ASP A 54 2.21 6.50 1.69
N LEU A 55 3.30 6.26 0.96
CA LEU A 55 3.50 6.66 -0.44
C LEU A 55 2.90 5.61 -1.39
N GLY A 56 1.57 5.50 -1.38
CA GLY A 56 0.83 4.61 -2.27
C GLY A 56 0.92 5.04 -3.73
N THR A 57 0.51 4.14 -4.65
CA THR A 57 0.60 4.41 -6.09
C THR A 57 -0.24 5.62 -6.53
N THR A 58 -1.48 5.76 -6.07
CA THR A 58 -2.38 6.83 -6.55
C THR A 58 -2.56 7.97 -5.54
N SER A 59 -2.24 7.74 -4.28
CA SER A 59 -2.48 8.69 -3.19
C SER A 59 -1.44 8.54 -2.09
N ILE A 60 -1.19 9.63 -1.39
CA ILE A 60 -0.42 9.66 -0.15
C ILE A 60 -1.39 9.63 1.01
N LYS A 61 -1.06 8.88 2.05
CA LYS A 61 -1.76 8.92 3.34
C LYS A 61 -0.76 9.20 4.46
N ILE A 62 -1.19 9.97 5.44
CA ILE A 62 -0.38 10.33 6.58
C ILE A 62 -1.21 10.09 7.82
N ALA A 63 -0.61 9.45 8.83
CA ALA A 63 -1.22 9.30 10.14
C ALA A 63 -0.24 9.81 11.20
N LEU A 64 -0.78 10.64 12.11
CA LEU A 64 -0.10 11.04 13.33
C LEU A 64 -0.67 10.20 14.46
N VAL A 65 0.16 9.31 15.01
CA VAL A 65 -0.27 8.26 15.94
C VAL A 65 0.30 8.53 17.32
N ASP A 66 -0.55 8.44 18.32
CA ASP A 66 -0.15 8.55 19.72
C ASP A 66 0.57 7.26 20.14
N SER A 67 1.80 7.40 20.64
CA SER A 67 2.65 6.24 20.99
C SER A 67 2.15 5.41 22.17
N ILE A 68 1.29 5.98 23.02
CA ILE A 68 0.76 5.33 24.23
C ILE A 68 -0.53 4.58 23.86
N THR A 69 -1.50 5.29 23.30
CA THR A 69 -2.81 4.72 22.94
C THR A 69 -2.76 3.88 21.66
N LYS A 70 -1.72 4.06 20.84
CA LYS A 70 -1.54 3.42 19.53
C LYS A 70 -2.66 3.74 18.54
N LYS A 71 -3.40 4.83 18.78
CA LYS A 71 -4.50 5.29 17.94
C LYS A 71 -4.07 6.52 17.12
N PRO A 72 -4.58 6.66 15.89
CA PRO A 72 -4.37 7.87 15.11
C PRO A 72 -5.08 9.04 15.79
N LEU A 73 -4.34 10.13 16.03
CA LEU A 73 -4.89 11.43 16.46
C LEU A 73 -5.43 12.22 15.28
N LYS A 74 -4.70 12.19 14.16
CA LYS A 74 -5.06 12.88 12.92
C LYS A 74 -4.57 12.07 11.74
N THR A 75 -5.38 12.00 10.70
CA THR A 75 -5.01 11.38 9.43
C THR A 75 -5.33 12.33 8.28
N ALA A 76 -4.52 12.30 7.24
CA ALA A 76 -4.77 13.02 6.00
C ALA A 76 -4.50 12.10 4.82
N ALA A 77 -5.18 12.34 3.70
CA ALA A 77 -4.96 11.61 2.46
C ALA A 77 -5.16 12.54 1.27
N GLN A 78 -4.32 12.41 0.25
CA GLN A 78 -4.39 13.23 -0.95
C GLN A 78 -3.97 12.42 -2.19
N VAL A 79 -4.74 12.56 -3.27
CA VAL A 79 -4.43 11.94 -4.57
C VAL A 79 -3.23 12.66 -5.18
N THR A 80 -2.25 11.91 -5.67
CA THR A 80 -0.99 12.48 -6.19
C THR A 80 -1.13 13.06 -7.58
N LYS A 81 -1.90 12.39 -8.45
CA LYS A 81 -1.95 12.65 -9.91
C LYS A 81 -0.53 12.65 -10.52
N ALA A 82 0.31 11.73 -10.07
CA ALA A 82 1.71 11.66 -10.47
C ALA A 82 1.95 10.82 -11.73
N ASP A 83 0.97 10.08 -12.23
CA ASP A 83 1.11 9.27 -13.45
C ASP A 83 1.50 10.16 -14.65
N ILE A 84 2.47 9.70 -15.43
CA ILE A 84 2.96 10.37 -16.64
C ILE A 84 3.05 9.38 -17.79
N GLU A 85 3.03 9.90 -19.02
CA GLU A 85 3.27 9.09 -20.20
C GLU A 85 4.73 8.60 -20.25
N SER A 86 4.91 7.30 -20.47
CA SER A 86 6.24 6.72 -20.60
C SER A 86 6.75 6.82 -22.04
N GLN A 87 8.06 7.05 -22.18
CA GLN A 87 8.73 7.12 -23.48
C GLN A 87 8.71 5.80 -24.26
N ILE A 88 8.42 4.68 -23.59
CA ILE A 88 8.29 3.36 -24.22
C ILE A 88 6.83 2.99 -24.52
N GLY A 89 5.90 3.96 -24.42
CA GLY A 89 4.49 3.79 -24.76
C GLY A 89 3.70 3.02 -23.70
N LEU A 90 2.70 2.25 -24.16
CA LEU A 90 1.71 1.55 -23.31
C LEU A 90 2.32 0.51 -22.36
N ASP A 91 3.53 0.04 -22.65
CA ASP A 91 4.24 -0.90 -21.79
C ASP A 91 4.92 -0.22 -20.59
N GLY A 92 5.12 1.09 -20.65
CA GLY A 92 5.73 1.84 -19.57
C GLY A 92 4.69 2.37 -18.59
N CYS A 93 4.98 2.27 -17.29
CA CYS A 93 4.14 2.84 -16.25
C CYS A 93 4.98 3.65 -15.27
N GLU A 94 5.00 4.97 -15.47
CA GLU A 94 5.90 5.89 -14.79
C GLU A 94 5.15 6.98 -14.01
N GLN A 95 5.79 7.47 -12.95
CA GLN A 95 5.27 8.55 -12.12
C GLN A 95 6.31 9.64 -11.91
N ASN A 96 5.84 10.89 -11.82
CA ASN A 96 6.65 12.05 -11.48
C ASN A 96 6.92 12.10 -9.97
N PRO A 97 8.15 11.80 -9.50
CA PRO A 97 8.48 11.81 -8.08
C PRO A 97 8.37 13.21 -7.45
N VAL A 98 8.61 14.27 -8.24
CA VAL A 98 8.47 15.66 -7.79
C VAL A 98 7.03 15.96 -7.41
N GLN A 99 6.08 15.51 -8.23
CA GLN A 99 4.66 15.67 -7.96
C GLN A 99 4.23 14.90 -6.69
N ILE A 100 4.76 13.68 -6.50
CA ILE A 100 4.50 12.91 -5.27
C ILE A 100 4.99 13.69 -4.04
N LEU A 101 6.22 14.20 -4.07
CA LEU A 101 6.81 14.94 -2.94
C LEU A 101 6.14 16.30 -2.71
N HIS A 102 5.69 16.96 -3.77
CA HIS A 102 4.87 18.18 -3.66
C HIS A 102 3.56 17.90 -2.91
N VAL A 103 2.83 16.84 -3.29
CA VAL A 103 1.58 16.44 -2.63
C VAL A 103 1.83 15.98 -1.20
N LEU A 104 2.96 15.32 -0.92
CA LEU A 104 3.37 14.98 0.44
C LEU A 104 3.46 16.24 1.31
N HIS A 105 4.12 17.29 0.81
CA HIS A 105 4.29 18.54 1.53
C HIS A 105 2.98 19.27 1.77
N GLN A 106 2.10 19.32 0.76
CA GLN A 106 0.74 19.83 0.94
C GLN A 106 0.01 19.06 2.05
N CYS A 107 0.09 17.73 2.03
CA CYS A 107 -0.57 16.89 3.01
C CYS A 107 -0.04 17.13 4.45
N ILE A 108 1.28 17.19 4.65
CA ILE A 108 1.89 17.47 5.97
C ILE A 108 1.55 18.87 6.46
N SER A 109 1.47 19.86 5.57
CA SER A 109 1.14 21.24 5.94
C SER A 109 -0.25 21.42 6.55
N THR A 110 -1.14 20.43 6.41
CA THR A 110 -2.47 20.41 7.05
C THR A 110 -2.45 20.01 8.53
N PHE A 111 -1.32 19.52 9.05
CA PHE A 111 -1.16 19.14 10.45
C PHE A 111 -0.73 20.32 11.30
N ASP A 112 -1.18 20.34 12.56
CA ASP A 112 -0.93 21.45 13.48
C ASP A 112 0.55 21.44 13.90
N LYS A 113 1.21 22.59 13.85
CA LYS A 113 2.66 22.69 14.15
C LYS A 113 3.00 22.21 15.57
N GLU A 114 2.11 22.45 16.54
CA GLU A 114 2.24 21.96 17.92
C GLU A 114 2.19 20.43 18.00
N HIS A 115 1.39 19.79 17.14
CA HIS A 115 1.35 18.34 17.04
C HIS A 115 2.63 17.81 16.40
N LEU A 116 3.09 18.44 15.31
CA LEU A 116 4.30 18.05 14.60
C LEU A 116 5.57 18.21 15.44
N SER A 117 5.66 19.20 16.33
CA SER A 117 6.80 19.38 17.23
C SER A 117 6.95 18.29 18.29
N ARG A 118 5.89 17.50 18.53
CA ARG A 118 5.89 16.35 19.45
C ARG A 118 6.20 15.02 18.75
N VAL A 119 6.50 15.04 17.46
CA VAL A 119 6.88 13.85 16.71
C VAL A 119 8.26 13.38 17.18
N VAL A 120 8.35 12.12 17.58
CA VAL A 120 9.59 11.49 18.08
C VAL A 120 10.19 10.47 17.12
N CYS A 121 9.47 10.09 16.06
CA CYS A 121 9.94 9.15 15.05
C CYS A 121 9.16 9.31 13.73
N LEU A 122 9.85 9.11 12.60
CA LEU A 122 9.24 9.01 11.28
C LEU A 122 9.22 7.57 10.79
N ALA A 123 8.06 7.13 10.31
CA ALA A 123 7.88 5.83 9.67
C ALA A 123 7.39 6.00 8.23
N ILE A 124 8.02 5.32 7.28
CA ILE A 124 7.66 5.43 5.85
C ILE A 124 7.30 4.04 5.33
N THR A 125 6.19 3.97 4.61
CA THR A 125 5.70 2.79 3.89
C THR A 125 5.12 3.23 2.53
N GLY A 126 4.77 2.29 1.66
CA GLY A 126 4.23 2.63 0.35
C GLY A 126 4.42 1.55 -0.70
N GLN A 127 4.20 1.92 -1.95
CA GLN A 127 4.21 0.99 -3.08
C GLN A 127 5.54 0.25 -3.23
N MET A 128 5.47 -1.08 -3.32
CA MET A 128 6.63 -1.97 -3.48
C MET A 128 7.04 -2.14 -4.96
N HIS A 129 8.12 -2.91 -5.21
CA HIS A 129 8.69 -3.29 -6.51
C HIS A 129 9.32 -2.19 -7.36
N GLY A 130 8.71 -1.01 -7.43
CA GLY A 130 9.12 0.08 -8.31
C GLY A 130 10.56 0.57 -8.07
N VAL A 131 11.13 1.24 -9.07
CA VAL A 131 12.50 1.76 -9.03
C VAL A 131 12.57 3.17 -9.59
N MET A 132 13.36 4.00 -8.92
CA MET A 132 13.81 5.30 -9.39
C MET A 132 15.31 5.45 -9.12
N LEU A 133 15.94 6.37 -9.82
CA LEU A 133 17.37 6.64 -9.77
C LEU A 133 17.62 8.11 -9.40
N TRP A 134 18.70 8.36 -8.68
CA TRP A 134 19.12 9.71 -8.32
C TRP A 134 20.63 9.78 -8.12
N ARG A 135 21.16 10.99 -7.94
CA ARG A 135 22.54 11.20 -7.51
C ARG A 135 22.60 11.37 -6.00
N SER A 136 23.57 10.72 -5.35
CA SER A 136 23.84 10.82 -3.91
C SER A 136 24.04 12.26 -3.44
N GLU A 137 24.60 13.13 -4.29
CA GLU A 137 24.77 14.56 -4.03
C GLU A 137 23.44 15.28 -3.81
N GLU A 138 22.37 14.86 -4.50
CA GLU A 138 21.04 15.46 -4.37
C GLU A 138 20.45 15.21 -2.98
N THR A 139 20.69 14.04 -2.40
CA THR A 139 20.20 13.71 -1.05
C THR A 139 21.14 14.26 0.02
N SER A 140 22.45 14.29 -0.22
CA SER A 140 23.42 14.72 0.79
C SER A 140 23.56 16.24 0.93
N LYS A 141 23.42 17.02 -0.16
CA LYS A 141 23.65 18.48 -0.17
C LYS A 141 22.39 19.33 -0.16
N LYS A 142 21.25 18.84 -0.67
CA LYS A 142 20.02 19.66 -0.66
C LYS A 142 19.64 19.95 0.79
N GLU A 143 19.54 21.23 1.14
CA GLU A 143 18.96 21.59 2.41
C GLU A 143 17.47 21.27 2.37
N LEU A 144 16.99 20.41 3.28
CA LEU A 144 15.56 20.11 3.41
C LEU A 144 14.73 21.38 3.70
N SER A 145 15.37 22.45 4.20
CA SER A 145 14.78 23.80 4.35
C SER A 145 14.20 24.32 3.03
N SER A 146 14.90 24.05 1.92
CA SER A 146 14.44 24.36 0.57
C SER A 146 13.38 23.36 0.08
N PHE A 147 13.48 22.09 0.48
CA PHE A 147 12.52 21.03 0.16
C PHE A 147 11.14 21.35 0.77
N GLY A 148 11.08 21.79 2.03
CA GLY A 148 9.84 22.08 2.78
C GLY A 148 9.11 23.39 2.41
N SER A 149 9.62 24.18 1.46
CA SER A 149 8.98 25.43 1.02
C SER A 149 8.13 25.24 -0.23
N SER A 150 6.94 25.83 -0.26
CA SER A 150 6.05 25.88 -1.43
C SER A 150 6.67 26.60 -2.65
N SER A 151 7.78 27.31 -2.45
CA SER A 151 8.54 28.01 -3.49
C SER A 151 9.70 27.20 -4.11
N HIS A 152 9.89 25.93 -3.72
CA HIS A 152 10.99 25.12 -4.25
C HIS A 152 10.86 24.92 -5.77
N LYS A 153 11.79 25.49 -6.53
CA LYS A 153 11.93 25.23 -7.96
C LYS A 153 12.82 24.01 -8.15
N TRP A 154 12.15 22.93 -8.46
CA TRP A 154 12.73 21.70 -8.90
C TRP A 154 13.54 21.94 -10.21
N ASN A 155 14.86 21.66 -10.20
CA ASN A 155 15.80 21.88 -11.30
C ASN A 155 15.69 20.77 -12.37
N LYS A 156 15.95 21.08 -13.65
CA LYS A 156 15.87 20.13 -14.78
C LYS A 156 16.76 18.86 -14.70
N GLN A 157 17.66 18.74 -13.72
CA GLN A 157 18.50 17.54 -13.47
C GLN A 157 18.07 16.84 -12.19
N GLU A 158 16.83 16.38 -12.17
CA GLU A 158 16.17 15.77 -11.03
C GLU A 158 16.17 14.25 -11.08
N PRO A 159 15.78 13.56 -9.98
CA PRO A 159 15.74 12.11 -9.99
C PRO A 159 14.99 11.62 -11.22
N SER A 160 15.33 10.41 -11.67
CA SER A 160 14.58 9.78 -12.75
C SER A 160 13.10 9.69 -12.39
N GLN A 161 12.27 9.53 -13.42
CA GLN A 161 10.88 9.12 -13.19
C GLN A 161 10.85 7.81 -12.39
N LEU A 162 9.83 7.65 -11.57
CA LEU A 162 9.57 6.42 -10.85
C LEU A 162 8.95 5.42 -11.82
N ILE A 163 9.67 4.34 -12.13
CA ILE A 163 9.13 3.21 -12.88
C ILE A 163 8.38 2.32 -11.87
N THR A 164 7.06 2.20 -12.04
CA THR A 164 6.19 1.56 -11.04
C THR A 164 6.11 0.04 -11.21
N TRP A 165 5.54 -0.62 -10.21
CA TRP A 165 5.26 -2.07 -10.23
C TRP A 165 4.35 -2.54 -11.37
N ARG A 166 3.59 -1.63 -11.99
CA ARG A 166 2.70 -1.93 -13.13
C ARG A 166 3.44 -2.01 -14.46
N ASP A 167 4.70 -1.58 -14.51
CA ASP A 167 5.49 -1.49 -15.73
C ASP A 167 5.69 -2.86 -16.40
N GLN A 168 5.46 -2.90 -17.71
CA GLN A 168 5.47 -4.11 -18.55
C GLN A 168 6.65 -4.12 -19.55
N ARG A 169 7.68 -3.28 -19.37
CA ARG A 169 8.83 -3.21 -20.30
C ARG A 169 9.65 -4.49 -20.35
N CYS A 170 9.70 -5.20 -19.22
CA CYS A 170 10.43 -6.47 -19.11
C CYS A 170 9.55 -7.63 -19.53
N LYS A 171 9.32 -7.78 -20.84
CA LYS A 171 8.52 -8.88 -21.40
C LYS A 171 9.09 -10.26 -21.03
N THR A 172 8.26 -11.30 -21.11
CA THR A 172 8.64 -12.70 -20.83
C THR A 172 9.95 -13.11 -21.52
N LYS A 173 10.14 -12.77 -22.79
CA LYS A 173 11.39 -13.05 -23.53
C LYS A 173 12.60 -12.35 -22.91
N PHE A 174 12.45 -11.11 -22.45
CA PHE A 174 13.54 -10.38 -21.80
C PHE A 174 13.91 -11.02 -20.46
N LEU A 175 12.89 -11.33 -19.62
CA LEU A 175 13.08 -11.98 -18.32
C LEU A 175 13.76 -13.35 -18.46
N ALA A 176 13.39 -14.13 -19.48
CA ALA A 176 14.00 -15.43 -19.77
C ALA A 176 15.49 -15.34 -20.17
N CYS A 177 15.96 -14.17 -20.62
CA CYS A 177 17.37 -13.91 -20.94
C CYS A 177 18.19 -13.43 -19.73
N LEU A 178 17.60 -13.36 -18.53
CA LEU A 178 18.29 -12.99 -17.30
C LEU A 178 18.73 -14.25 -16.55
N PRO A 179 19.84 -14.21 -15.80
CA PRO A 179 20.29 -15.38 -15.04
C PRO A 179 19.25 -15.76 -13.98
N PRO A 180 19.07 -17.05 -13.65
CA PRO A 180 18.19 -17.45 -12.56
C PRO A 180 18.66 -16.81 -11.24
N ALA A 181 17.72 -16.22 -10.50
CA ALA A 181 17.98 -15.67 -9.18
C ALA A 181 18.09 -16.81 -8.15
N ASP A 182 18.96 -16.62 -7.16
CA ASP A 182 18.94 -17.44 -5.95
C ASP A 182 17.94 -16.81 -4.96
N SER A 183 16.67 -17.08 -5.21
CA SER A 183 15.52 -16.58 -4.46
C SER A 183 14.34 -17.52 -4.64
N HIS A 184 13.49 -17.63 -3.62
CA HIS A 184 12.21 -18.33 -3.70
C HIS A 184 11.07 -17.47 -4.28
N LEU A 185 11.33 -16.17 -4.49
CA LEU A 185 10.42 -15.27 -5.17
C LEU A 185 10.73 -15.22 -6.66
N ARG A 186 9.70 -15.38 -7.47
CA ARG A 186 9.81 -15.28 -8.94
C ARG A 186 10.21 -13.88 -9.36
N LEU A 187 11.04 -13.79 -10.40
CA LEU A 187 11.32 -12.53 -11.08
C LEU A 187 10.15 -12.16 -11.99
N ALA A 188 9.71 -10.91 -11.94
CA ALA A 188 8.63 -10.40 -12.79
C ALA A 188 8.96 -9.01 -13.35
N THR A 189 8.22 -8.59 -14.36
CA THR A 189 8.25 -7.20 -14.82
C THR A 189 7.74 -6.26 -13.72
N GLY A 190 8.23 -5.03 -13.72
CA GLY A 190 7.98 -4.05 -12.65
C GLY A 190 8.87 -4.24 -11.41
N HIS A 191 9.63 -5.33 -11.31
CA HIS A 191 10.65 -5.50 -10.26
C HIS A 191 11.89 -4.66 -10.57
N GLY A 192 12.41 -3.96 -9.54
CA GLY A 192 13.55 -3.04 -9.69
C GLY A 192 14.78 -3.63 -10.39
N CYS A 193 15.24 -4.84 -10.04
CA CYS A 193 16.40 -5.44 -10.69
C CYS A 193 16.14 -5.77 -12.17
N ALA A 194 14.94 -6.25 -12.52
CA ALA A 194 14.58 -6.52 -13.91
C ALA A 194 14.61 -5.23 -14.74
N THR A 195 14.03 -4.15 -14.20
CA THR A 195 14.04 -2.82 -14.82
C THR A 195 15.46 -2.28 -14.97
N LEU A 196 16.32 -2.40 -13.96
CA LEU A 196 17.71 -1.94 -14.03
C LEU A 196 18.55 -2.74 -15.04
N PHE A 197 18.34 -4.06 -15.17
CA PHE A 197 18.92 -4.85 -16.26
C PHE A 197 18.46 -4.35 -17.63
N TRP A 198 17.17 -4.06 -17.77
CA TRP A 198 16.61 -3.54 -19.02
C TRP A 198 17.25 -2.21 -19.40
N MET A 199 17.38 -1.29 -18.43
CA MET A 199 18.03 0.00 -18.62
C MET A 199 19.51 -0.14 -18.94
N ALA A 200 20.23 -1.06 -18.29
CA ALA A 200 21.64 -1.29 -18.59
C ALA A 200 21.86 -1.74 -20.04
N ARG A 201 20.93 -2.51 -20.61
CA ARG A 201 21.00 -3.02 -21.98
C ARG A 201 20.48 -2.03 -23.04
N HIS A 202 19.44 -1.25 -22.73
CA HIS A 202 18.75 -0.42 -23.73
C HIS A 202 18.99 1.09 -23.55
N GLN A 203 19.35 1.53 -22.34
CA GLN A 203 19.54 2.94 -21.99
C GLN A 203 20.80 3.16 -21.12
N PRO A 204 21.97 2.61 -21.49
CA PRO A 204 23.16 2.65 -20.64
C PRO A 204 23.64 4.08 -20.35
N ASP A 205 23.53 5.00 -21.32
CA ASP A 205 23.97 6.39 -21.13
C ASP A 205 23.05 7.18 -20.19
N PHE A 206 21.76 6.86 -20.19
CA PHE A 206 20.83 7.39 -19.19
C PHE A 206 21.21 6.87 -17.80
N LEU A 207 21.46 5.57 -17.67
CA LEU A 207 21.79 4.93 -16.40
C LEU A 207 23.09 5.44 -15.78
N LYS A 208 24.12 5.74 -16.59
CA LYS A 208 25.41 6.28 -16.14
C LYS A 208 25.32 7.62 -15.39
N ARG A 209 24.19 8.34 -15.52
CA ARG A 209 23.99 9.64 -14.87
C ARG A 209 23.76 9.53 -13.36
N PHE A 210 23.45 8.32 -12.86
CA PHE A 210 23.02 8.07 -11.49
C PHE A 210 23.99 7.13 -10.76
N ASP A 211 24.06 7.28 -9.44
CA ASP A 211 24.85 6.43 -8.54
C ASP A 211 24.00 5.76 -7.45
N CYS A 212 22.72 6.13 -7.35
CA CYS A 212 21.75 5.59 -6.41
C CYS A 212 20.52 5.06 -7.15
N ALA A 213 19.93 3.98 -6.64
CA ALA A 213 18.61 3.50 -7.02
C ALA A 213 17.83 3.08 -5.77
N GLY A 214 16.51 3.06 -5.84
CA GLY A 214 15.63 2.63 -4.75
C GLY A 214 14.17 2.88 -5.11
N THR A 215 13.26 2.64 -4.17
CA THR A 215 11.86 3.06 -4.32
C THR A 215 11.71 4.55 -4.03
N ILE A 216 10.51 5.11 -4.27
CA ILE A 216 10.18 6.49 -3.84
C ILE A 216 10.27 6.65 -2.31
N MET A 217 10.04 5.58 -1.56
CA MET A 217 10.19 5.59 -0.10
C MET A 217 11.66 5.68 0.30
N ASP A 218 12.52 4.87 -0.32
CA ASP A 218 13.97 4.87 -0.04
C ASP A 218 14.60 6.21 -0.44
N TYR A 219 14.10 6.83 -1.52
CA TYR A 219 14.48 8.18 -1.91
C TYR A 219 14.05 9.22 -0.86
N LEU A 220 12.80 9.18 -0.37
CA LEU A 220 12.34 10.06 0.71
C LEU A 220 13.18 9.87 1.99
N VAL A 221 13.43 8.63 2.41
CA VAL A 221 14.29 8.31 3.56
C VAL A 221 15.69 8.90 3.36
N SER A 222 16.26 8.74 2.16
CA SER A 222 17.59 9.28 1.82
C SER A 222 17.63 10.80 1.86
N LEU A 223 16.57 11.48 1.40
CA LEU A 223 16.41 12.93 1.50
C LEU A 223 16.32 13.40 2.96
N LEU A 224 15.44 12.79 3.76
CA LEU A 224 15.21 13.18 5.15
C LEU A 224 16.46 12.98 6.03
N CYS A 225 17.22 11.91 5.77
CA CYS A 225 18.43 11.58 6.53
C CYS A 225 19.72 12.15 5.93
N GLY A 226 19.68 12.66 4.70
CA GLY A 226 20.87 13.09 3.96
C GLY A 226 21.83 11.96 3.59
N LEU A 227 21.32 10.78 3.24
CA LEU A 227 22.13 9.60 2.95
C LEU A 227 22.82 9.72 1.59
N THR A 228 24.11 9.38 1.54
CA THR A 228 24.86 9.20 0.29
C THR A 228 24.72 7.79 -0.29
N HIS A 229 24.36 6.82 0.54
CA HIS A 229 24.06 5.45 0.13
C HIS A 229 22.63 5.10 0.55
N PRO A 230 21.74 4.76 -0.39
CA PRO A 230 20.36 4.40 -0.07
C PRO A 230 20.33 3.17 0.84
N VAL A 231 19.37 3.17 1.76
CA VAL A 231 19.05 2.01 2.59
C VAL A 231 17.68 1.47 2.24
N MET A 232 17.52 0.16 2.32
CA MET A 232 16.28 -0.54 1.95
C MET A 232 16.01 -1.66 2.96
N SER A 233 14.74 -1.99 3.23
CA SER A 233 14.41 -3.13 4.08
C SER A 233 14.36 -4.44 3.29
N PRO A 234 14.54 -5.62 3.94
CA PRO A 234 14.36 -6.92 3.29
C PRO A 234 12.98 -7.08 2.63
N GLN A 235 11.96 -6.41 3.18
CA GLN A 235 10.59 -6.39 2.63
C GLN A 235 10.57 -5.81 1.21
N ILE A 236 11.23 -4.66 1.03
CA ILE A 236 11.32 -3.98 -0.26
C ILE A 236 12.35 -4.68 -1.17
N ALA A 237 13.50 -5.11 -0.64
CA ALA A 237 14.53 -5.79 -1.42
C ALA A 237 14.02 -7.10 -2.04
N ALA A 238 13.24 -7.88 -1.29
CA ALA A 238 12.57 -9.09 -1.80
C ALA A 238 11.67 -8.80 -3.01
N SER A 239 11.06 -7.61 -3.06
CA SER A 239 10.18 -7.18 -4.16
C SER A 239 10.91 -6.75 -5.43
N TRP A 240 12.24 -6.56 -5.37
CA TRP A 240 13.07 -6.17 -6.51
C TRP A 240 13.61 -7.35 -7.33
N GLY A 241 13.49 -8.58 -6.82
CA GLY A 241 14.14 -9.75 -7.40
C GLY A 241 15.65 -9.76 -7.14
N TYR A 242 16.28 -10.93 -7.31
CA TYR A 242 17.70 -11.16 -6.99
C TYR A 242 18.10 -10.88 -5.54
N PHE A 243 17.17 -11.07 -4.61
CA PHE A 243 17.40 -10.98 -3.18
C PHE A 243 17.10 -12.33 -2.53
N ASN A 244 18.08 -12.89 -1.83
CA ASN A 244 17.91 -14.10 -1.04
C ASN A 244 17.41 -13.69 0.35
N THR A 245 16.18 -14.08 0.70
CA THR A 245 15.56 -13.70 1.98
C THR A 245 16.02 -14.56 3.15
N GLU A 246 16.57 -15.76 2.91
CA GLU A 246 17.14 -16.60 3.97
C GLU A 246 18.49 -16.05 4.44
N HIS A 247 19.34 -15.61 3.50
CA HIS A 247 20.64 -15.00 3.78
C HIS A 247 20.57 -13.48 3.96
N VAL A 248 19.40 -12.88 3.70
CA VAL A 248 19.15 -11.43 3.78
C VAL A 248 20.18 -10.64 2.97
N SER A 249 20.43 -11.07 1.72
CA SER A 249 21.47 -10.50 0.88
C SER A 249 21.10 -10.50 -0.59
N TRP A 250 21.56 -9.48 -1.33
CA TRP A 250 21.50 -9.47 -2.78
C TRP A 250 22.31 -10.62 -3.40
N ASN A 251 21.86 -11.17 -4.52
CA ASN A 251 22.59 -12.17 -5.30
C ASN A 251 23.76 -11.53 -6.09
N THR A 252 24.64 -10.79 -5.42
CA THR A 252 25.69 -9.95 -6.03
C THR A 252 26.61 -10.72 -6.97
N GLY A 253 26.94 -11.97 -6.64
CA GLY A 253 27.76 -12.83 -7.50
C GLY A 253 27.09 -13.18 -8.83
N ILE A 254 25.78 -13.48 -8.81
CA ILE A 254 24.99 -13.74 -10.02
C ILE A 254 24.85 -12.46 -10.83
N LEU A 255 24.50 -11.35 -10.17
CA LEU A 255 24.30 -10.05 -10.79
C LEU A 255 25.58 -9.54 -11.48
N LYS A 256 26.72 -9.61 -10.79
CA LYS A 256 28.02 -9.15 -11.34
C LYS A 256 28.45 -9.95 -12.57
N LYS A 257 28.21 -11.27 -12.59
CA LYS A 257 28.52 -12.13 -13.76
C LYS A 257 27.66 -11.83 -14.98
N ALA A 258 26.50 -11.19 -14.79
CA ALA A 258 25.59 -10.79 -15.85
C ALA A 258 25.67 -9.29 -16.18
N ASP A 259 26.78 -8.64 -15.82
CA ASP A 259 27.05 -7.21 -16.06
C ASP A 259 26.00 -6.26 -15.45
N PHE A 260 25.35 -6.68 -14.36
CA PHE A 260 24.45 -5.82 -13.60
C PHE A 260 25.24 -4.71 -12.89
N PRO A 261 24.74 -3.46 -12.84
CA PRO A 261 25.36 -2.35 -12.13
C PRO A 261 25.17 -2.48 -10.61
N VAL A 262 25.84 -3.45 -9.97
CA VAL A 262 25.69 -3.77 -8.53
C VAL A 262 25.89 -2.59 -7.59
N LYS A 263 26.63 -1.56 -8.00
CA LYS A 263 26.82 -0.31 -7.25
C LYS A 263 25.52 0.47 -6.99
N LEU A 264 24.48 0.25 -7.80
CA LEU A 264 23.18 0.90 -7.65
C LEU A 264 22.30 0.22 -6.58
N LEU A 265 22.66 -0.98 -6.10
CA LEU A 265 21.87 -1.70 -5.12
C LEU A 265 21.94 -1.00 -3.75
N PRO A 266 20.80 -0.73 -3.11
CA PRO A 266 20.76 -0.21 -1.74
C PRO A 266 21.40 -1.15 -0.72
N HIS A 267 21.89 -0.56 0.37
CA HIS A 267 22.29 -1.31 1.55
C HIS A 267 21.05 -1.82 2.28
N VAL A 268 20.98 -3.12 2.54
CA VAL A 268 19.83 -3.71 3.22
C VAL A 268 20.00 -3.60 4.74
N LYS A 269 18.99 -3.04 5.41
CA LYS A 269 18.91 -2.92 6.87
C LYS A 269 17.61 -3.52 7.39
N GLU A 270 17.63 -4.06 8.61
CA GLU A 270 16.47 -4.72 9.22
C GLU A 270 15.21 -3.84 9.21
N SER A 271 14.05 -4.44 8.92
CA SER A 271 12.76 -3.76 8.97
C SER A 271 12.45 -3.25 10.38
N GLY A 272 12.15 -1.95 10.49
CA GLY A 272 11.91 -1.27 11.77
C GLY A 272 13.17 -0.70 12.42
N SER A 273 14.36 -0.99 11.88
CA SER A 273 15.60 -0.32 12.31
C SER A 273 15.70 1.12 11.80
N SER A 274 16.59 1.90 12.41
CA SER A 274 16.86 3.29 12.00
C SER A 274 17.65 3.34 10.69
N ALA A 275 17.13 4.08 9.71
CA ALA A 275 17.85 4.46 8.51
C ALA A 275 18.91 5.53 8.83
N GLY A 276 18.56 6.45 9.73
CA GLY A 276 19.35 7.59 10.17
C GLY A 276 18.48 8.55 11.00
N ASN A 277 18.94 9.79 11.15
CA ASN A 277 18.21 10.82 11.88
C ASN A 277 17.81 11.94 10.91
N LEU A 278 16.67 12.59 11.19
CA LEU A 278 16.19 13.73 10.40
C LEU A 278 17.24 14.85 10.42
N LYS A 279 17.73 15.27 9.25
CA LYS A 279 18.91 16.15 9.12
C LYS A 279 18.66 17.60 9.55
N CYS A 280 17.42 18.08 9.45
CA CYS A 280 17.00 19.40 9.91
C CYS A 280 15.48 19.42 10.16
N ASP A 281 14.97 20.49 10.77
CA ASP A 281 13.55 20.60 11.05
C ASP A 281 12.70 20.46 9.78
N TRP A 282 11.55 19.80 9.89
CA TRP A 282 10.67 19.53 8.75
C TRP A 282 9.21 19.80 9.14
N PHE A 283 8.61 20.89 8.68
CA PHE A 283 7.26 21.31 9.09
C PHE A 283 7.05 21.35 10.62
N SER A 284 8.04 21.86 11.37
CA SER A 284 8.09 21.85 12.84
C SER A 284 8.40 20.50 13.51
N ILE A 285 8.61 19.43 12.74
CA ILE A 285 9.15 18.17 13.25
C ILE A 285 10.62 18.40 13.64
N PRO A 286 11.05 18.05 14.87
CA PRO A 286 12.39 18.38 15.34
C PRO A 286 13.48 17.63 14.58
N LYS A 287 14.54 18.34 14.20
CA LYS A 287 15.81 17.73 13.76
C LYS A 287 16.28 16.66 14.75
N GLY A 288 16.91 15.62 14.23
CA GLY A 288 17.59 14.60 15.02
C GLY A 288 16.71 13.44 15.46
N ILE A 289 15.39 13.48 15.22
CA ILE A 289 14.55 12.31 15.47
C ILE A 289 14.89 11.16 14.52
N PRO A 290 14.75 9.90 14.95
CA PRO A 290 14.97 8.75 14.08
C PRO A 290 13.98 8.72 12.91
N VAL A 291 14.51 8.32 11.76
CA VAL A 291 13.75 7.96 10.56
C VAL A 291 14.01 6.49 10.31
N LEU A 292 12.95 5.69 10.25
CA LEU A 292 13.11 4.26 10.03
C LEU A 292 13.37 3.93 8.56
N VAL A 293 13.98 2.77 8.34
CA VAL A 293 14.07 2.18 7.00
C VAL A 293 12.67 1.98 6.44
N ALA A 294 12.47 2.28 5.15
CA ALA A 294 11.18 2.15 4.49
C ALA A 294 10.63 0.72 4.57
N LEU A 295 9.32 0.60 4.79
CA LEU A 295 8.60 -0.64 4.99
C LEU A 295 7.67 -0.94 3.80
N GLY A 296 7.39 -2.21 3.56
CA GLY A 296 6.42 -2.61 2.53
C GLY A 296 4.98 -2.34 2.98
N ASP A 297 4.15 -1.85 2.05
CA ASP A 297 2.74 -1.56 2.31
C ASP A 297 1.96 -2.79 2.77
N LEU A 298 2.13 -3.94 2.13
CA LEU A 298 1.49 -5.20 2.52
C LEU A 298 1.78 -5.56 3.98
N GLN A 299 3.05 -5.50 4.37
CA GLN A 299 3.51 -5.82 5.72
C GLN A 299 2.85 -4.88 6.74
N CYS A 300 2.87 -3.58 6.47
CA CYS A 300 2.27 -2.60 7.35
C CYS A 300 0.74 -2.76 7.42
N ALA A 301 0.08 -2.98 6.29
CA ALA A 301 -1.37 -3.18 6.20
C ALA A 301 -1.81 -4.37 7.06
N ILE A 302 -1.13 -5.52 6.93
CA ILE A 302 -1.36 -6.70 7.77
C ILE A 302 -1.09 -6.38 9.25
N ARG A 303 0.01 -5.69 9.56
CA ARG A 303 0.39 -5.32 10.94
C ARG A 303 -0.67 -4.46 11.63
N SER A 304 -1.31 -3.56 10.90
CA SER A 304 -2.38 -2.70 11.43
C SER A 304 -3.68 -3.45 11.70
N THR A 305 -3.89 -4.57 11.03
CA THR A 305 -5.19 -5.26 10.99
C THR A 305 -5.24 -6.45 11.95
N ILE A 306 -4.15 -7.20 12.06
CA ILE A 306 -4.06 -8.42 12.87
C ILE A 306 -4.12 -8.08 14.36
N LYS A 307 -4.94 -8.84 15.11
CA LYS A 307 -5.07 -8.74 16.57
C LYS A 307 -4.49 -9.96 17.28
N ASP A 308 -4.45 -11.11 16.60
CA ASP A 308 -3.95 -12.39 17.10
C ASP A 308 -3.12 -13.13 16.03
N LYS A 309 -2.20 -14.00 16.43
CA LYS A 309 -1.37 -14.77 15.48
C LYS A 309 -2.18 -15.74 14.60
N ALA A 310 -3.40 -16.09 15.02
CA ALA A 310 -4.33 -16.92 14.27
C ALA A 310 -5.25 -16.11 13.33
N ASP A 311 -4.98 -14.81 13.13
CA ASP A 311 -5.72 -13.99 12.17
C ASP A 311 -5.06 -14.03 10.78
N ALA A 312 -5.90 -14.17 9.75
CA ALA A 312 -5.57 -13.81 8.37
C ALA A 312 -6.30 -12.54 7.97
N VAL A 313 -5.72 -11.78 7.05
CA VAL A 313 -6.29 -10.52 6.55
C VAL A 313 -6.73 -10.70 5.11
N LEU A 314 -8.02 -10.53 4.86
CA LEU A 314 -8.60 -10.47 3.53
C LEU A 314 -8.90 -9.02 3.17
N ASN A 315 -8.17 -8.46 2.22
CA ASN A 315 -8.40 -7.11 1.71
C ASN A 315 -8.97 -7.17 0.29
N ILE A 316 -10.22 -6.76 0.09
CA ILE A 316 -10.85 -6.62 -1.23
C ILE A 316 -11.13 -5.13 -1.47
N SER A 317 -10.25 -4.47 -2.21
CA SER A 317 -10.37 -3.08 -2.64
C SER A 317 -10.44 -3.05 -4.17
N THR A 318 -9.56 -2.33 -4.89
CA THR A 318 -9.44 -2.46 -6.35
C THR A 318 -9.05 -3.88 -6.76
N SER A 319 -8.06 -4.44 -6.06
CA SER A 319 -7.58 -5.83 -6.19
C SER A 319 -7.93 -6.63 -4.92
N THR A 320 -7.56 -7.91 -4.87
CA THR A 320 -7.76 -8.77 -3.71
C THR A 320 -6.44 -9.30 -3.16
N GLN A 321 -6.27 -9.26 -1.84
CA GLN A 321 -5.14 -9.87 -1.14
C GLN A 321 -5.64 -10.68 0.05
N LEU A 322 -5.08 -11.88 0.25
CA LEU A 322 -5.23 -12.66 1.47
C LEU A 322 -3.85 -13.01 1.98
N GLY A 323 -3.55 -12.66 3.23
CA GLY A 323 -2.27 -13.02 3.82
C GLY A 323 -2.26 -13.03 5.33
N PHE A 324 -1.26 -13.72 5.87
CA PHE A 324 -1.04 -13.86 7.30
C PHE A 324 0.46 -14.08 7.61
N PRO A 325 0.95 -13.63 8.78
CA PRO A 325 2.30 -13.91 9.25
C PRO A 325 2.50 -15.39 9.56
N ILE A 326 3.65 -15.94 9.18
CA ILE A 326 4.08 -17.30 9.50
C ILE A 326 5.18 -17.24 10.58
N SER A 327 5.09 -18.13 11.56
CA SER A 327 6.14 -18.29 12.56
C SER A 327 7.36 -19.00 11.98
N LEU A 328 8.55 -18.50 12.29
CA LEU A 328 9.83 -19.05 11.80
C LEU A 328 10.21 -20.45 12.31
N LYS A 329 9.48 -21.07 13.25
CA LYS A 329 9.91 -22.34 13.88
C LYS A 329 10.02 -23.47 12.84
N GLY A 330 11.21 -23.59 12.23
CA GLY A 330 11.50 -24.52 11.13
C GLY A 330 10.97 -24.09 9.75
N PHE A 331 10.36 -22.90 9.61
CA PHE A 331 9.80 -22.48 8.34
C PHE A 331 10.89 -21.96 7.40
N LYS A 332 10.95 -22.54 6.22
CA LYS A 332 11.69 -22.02 5.07
C LYS A 332 10.72 -21.91 3.89
N PRO A 333 10.73 -20.80 3.16
CA PRO A 333 9.95 -20.72 1.94
C PRO A 333 10.31 -21.86 0.99
N PRO A 334 9.32 -22.50 0.32
CA PRO A 334 9.60 -23.50 -0.69
C PRO A 334 10.34 -22.85 -1.88
N PRO A 335 11.12 -23.63 -2.66
CA PRO A 335 11.73 -23.12 -3.88
C PRO A 335 10.73 -22.46 -4.83
N THR A 336 11.20 -21.50 -5.65
CA THR A 336 10.37 -20.82 -6.63
C THR A 336 9.66 -21.82 -7.55
N ASN A 337 8.34 -21.73 -7.63
CA ASN A 337 7.52 -22.46 -8.60
C ASN A 337 6.58 -21.47 -9.33
N PRO A 338 6.69 -21.31 -10.65
CA PRO A 338 5.83 -20.40 -11.43
C PRO A 338 4.32 -20.68 -11.28
N GLU A 339 3.95 -21.93 -11.00
CA GLU A 339 2.55 -22.35 -10.85
C GLU A 339 1.99 -22.05 -9.44
N ASN A 340 2.86 -21.78 -8.46
CA ASN A 340 2.42 -21.48 -7.10
C ASN A 340 1.93 -20.03 -7.00
N ALA A 341 0.68 -19.87 -6.57
CA ALA A 341 0.10 -18.55 -6.34
C ALA A 341 0.54 -17.90 -5.01
N ILE A 342 0.91 -18.72 -4.01
CA ILE A 342 1.31 -18.25 -2.69
C ILE A 342 2.76 -17.76 -2.74
N GLU A 343 2.95 -16.49 -2.42
CA GLU A 343 4.26 -15.85 -2.29
C GLU A 343 4.59 -15.62 -0.80
N TYR A 344 5.88 -15.72 -0.46
CA TYR A 344 6.35 -15.53 0.91
C TYR A 344 7.25 -14.30 1.01
N PHE A 345 6.77 -13.22 1.59
CA PHE A 345 7.56 -12.00 1.75
C PHE A 345 8.13 -11.90 3.16
N PRO A 346 9.34 -11.34 3.34
CA PRO A 346 9.83 -10.99 4.66
C PRO A 346 8.83 -10.12 5.42
N TYR A 347 8.73 -10.35 6.72
CA TYR A 347 7.88 -9.62 7.66
C TYR A 347 8.71 -9.13 8.85
N PHE A 348 8.06 -8.58 9.88
CA PHE A 348 8.75 -8.09 11.07
C PHE A 348 9.30 -9.24 11.94
N GLY A 349 10.36 -8.97 12.70
CA GLY A 349 10.95 -9.96 13.62
C GLY A 349 11.50 -11.20 12.92
N ASN A 350 12.11 -11.01 11.75
CA ASN A 350 12.65 -12.06 10.89
C ASN A 350 11.62 -13.10 10.40
N THR A 351 10.32 -12.83 10.48
CA THR A 351 9.28 -13.77 10.01
C THR A 351 8.93 -13.57 8.54
N TYR A 352 7.98 -14.36 8.03
CA TYR A 352 7.42 -14.22 6.69
C TYR A 352 5.92 -13.92 6.75
N ILE A 353 5.38 -13.35 5.67
CA ILE A 353 3.95 -13.40 5.37
C ILE A 353 3.77 -14.39 4.23
N ALA A 354 2.86 -15.35 4.37
CA ALA A 354 2.26 -16.01 3.22
C ALA A 354 1.15 -15.11 2.67
N THR A 355 1.18 -14.86 1.37
CA THR A 355 0.19 -14.02 0.71
C THR A 355 -0.18 -14.57 -0.65
N VAL A 356 -1.44 -14.37 -1.02
CA VAL A 356 -1.90 -14.42 -2.41
C VAL A 356 -2.47 -13.06 -2.78
N ALA A 357 -2.20 -12.64 -4.00
CA ALA A 357 -2.66 -11.36 -4.52
C ALA A 357 -3.27 -11.54 -5.91
N SER A 358 -4.59 -11.45 -5.97
CA SER A 358 -5.37 -11.39 -7.20
C SER A 358 -5.23 -10.02 -7.83
N LEU A 359 -5.06 -9.94 -9.15
CA LEU A 359 -5.15 -8.66 -9.87
C LEU A 359 -6.58 -8.10 -9.89
N THR A 360 -7.57 -8.94 -9.59
CA THR A 360 -8.98 -8.59 -9.63
C THR A 360 -9.60 -8.54 -8.23
N GLY A 361 -10.45 -7.53 -8.03
CA GLY A 361 -11.14 -7.25 -6.77
C GLY A 361 -12.42 -6.47 -7.05
N GLY A 362 -12.62 -5.35 -6.37
CA GLY A 362 -13.67 -4.40 -6.69
C GLY A 362 -13.60 -3.84 -8.11
N SER A 363 -12.42 -3.83 -8.75
CA SER A 363 -12.25 -3.36 -10.13
C SER A 363 -13.10 -4.13 -11.14
N VAL A 364 -13.21 -5.45 -11.01
CA VAL A 364 -13.99 -6.26 -11.97
C VAL A 364 -15.50 -6.05 -11.77
N MET A 365 -15.94 -5.88 -10.53
CA MET A 365 -17.33 -5.55 -10.24
C MET A 365 -17.68 -4.13 -10.71
N ALA A 366 -16.77 -3.16 -10.53
CA ALA A 366 -16.93 -1.81 -11.05
C ALA A 366 -16.95 -1.78 -12.59
N ASN A 367 -16.09 -2.58 -13.24
CA ASN A 367 -16.11 -2.74 -14.68
C ASN A 367 -17.46 -3.29 -15.15
N PHE A 368 -18.00 -4.31 -14.48
CA PHE A 368 -19.33 -4.85 -14.79
C PHE A 368 -20.44 -3.80 -14.64
N VAL A 369 -20.40 -2.99 -13.58
CA VAL A 369 -21.35 -1.87 -13.40
C VAL A 369 -21.24 -0.86 -14.53
N LYS A 370 -20.03 -0.45 -14.90
CA LYS A 370 -19.79 0.48 -16.00
C LYS A 370 -20.31 -0.07 -17.32
N THR A 371 -20.06 -1.34 -17.62
CA THR A 371 -20.60 -2.01 -18.82
C THR A 371 -22.13 -1.97 -18.85
N LEU A 372 -22.82 -2.16 -17.71
CA LEU A 372 -24.27 -2.03 -17.67
C LEU A 372 -24.73 -0.59 -17.96
N GLN A 373 -24.05 0.42 -17.41
CA GLN A 373 -24.37 1.82 -17.69
C GLN A 373 -24.19 2.15 -19.18
N GLU A 374 -23.10 1.67 -19.79
CA GLU A 374 -22.82 1.81 -21.22
C GLU A 374 -23.96 1.19 -22.05
N TRP A 375 -24.36 -0.06 -21.76
CA TRP A 375 -25.48 -0.70 -22.44
C TRP A 375 -26.81 0.03 -22.27
N PHE A 376 -27.15 0.51 -21.06
CA PHE A 376 -28.35 1.32 -20.87
C PHE A 376 -28.31 2.61 -21.70
N SER A 377 -27.14 3.25 -21.80
CA SER A 377 -26.95 4.45 -22.61
C SER A 377 -27.15 4.19 -24.10
N GLU A 378 -26.79 3.02 -24.62
CA GLU A 378 -27.05 2.62 -26.01
C GLU A 378 -28.56 2.58 -26.33
N PHE A 379 -29.41 2.31 -25.32
CA PHE A 379 -30.87 2.39 -25.43
C PHE A 379 -31.43 3.77 -25.05
N GLY A 380 -30.59 4.79 -24.87
CA GLY A 380 -31.01 6.14 -24.49
C GLY A 380 -31.41 6.29 -23.02
N VAL A 381 -31.07 5.33 -22.16
CA VAL A 381 -31.37 5.36 -20.71
C VAL A 381 -30.11 5.73 -19.94
N GLN A 382 -30.14 6.86 -19.24
CA GLN A 382 -29.06 7.24 -18.33
C GLN A 382 -29.35 6.69 -16.92
N VAL A 383 -28.38 6.00 -16.33
CA VAL A 383 -28.49 5.41 -15.00
C VAL A 383 -27.30 5.81 -14.14
N GLU A 384 -27.58 6.27 -12.93
CA GLU A 384 -26.55 6.62 -11.95
C GLU A 384 -25.84 5.36 -11.43
N GLU A 385 -24.51 5.42 -11.30
CA GLU A 385 -23.67 4.27 -10.91
C GLU A 385 -24.13 3.69 -9.56
N GLU A 386 -24.42 4.55 -8.59
CA GLU A 386 -24.88 4.16 -7.26
C GLU A 386 -26.22 3.39 -7.32
N GLN A 387 -27.11 3.75 -8.24
CA GLN A 387 -28.37 3.05 -8.43
C GLN A 387 -28.16 1.65 -9.00
N VAL A 388 -27.23 1.50 -9.95
CA VAL A 388 -26.85 0.20 -10.53
C VAL A 388 -26.30 -0.71 -9.43
N TRP A 389 -25.35 -0.22 -8.63
CA TRP A 389 -24.80 -0.98 -7.49
C TRP A 389 -25.89 -1.46 -6.52
N LYS A 390 -26.75 -0.54 -6.04
CA LYS A 390 -27.84 -0.87 -5.12
C LYS A 390 -28.78 -1.92 -5.71
N LYS A 391 -29.09 -1.82 -7.01
CA LYS A 391 -29.97 -2.76 -7.71
C LYS A 391 -29.33 -4.14 -7.84
N LEU A 392 -28.06 -4.22 -8.26
CA LEU A 392 -27.34 -5.49 -8.41
C LEU A 392 -27.25 -6.26 -7.09
N ILE A 393 -26.88 -5.57 -6.00
CA ILE A 393 -26.83 -6.19 -4.66
C ILE A 393 -28.20 -6.74 -4.28
N LYS A 394 -29.26 -5.92 -4.37
CA LYS A 394 -30.64 -6.34 -4.02
C LYS A 394 -31.15 -7.50 -4.87
N LEU A 395 -30.76 -7.57 -6.15
CA LEU A 395 -31.14 -8.68 -7.03
C LEU A 395 -30.38 -9.96 -6.67
N ALA A 396 -29.08 -9.86 -6.39
CA ALA A 396 -28.25 -11.01 -6.01
C ALA A 396 -28.56 -11.53 -4.60
N GLU A 397 -29.05 -10.70 -3.68
CA GLU A 397 -29.51 -11.15 -2.35
C GLU A 397 -30.68 -12.14 -2.43
N LYS A 398 -31.50 -12.05 -3.49
CA LYS A 398 -32.61 -12.98 -3.77
C LYS A 398 -32.14 -14.28 -4.42
N VAL A 399 -30.85 -14.38 -4.76
CA VAL A 399 -30.24 -15.54 -5.41
C VAL A 399 -29.31 -16.24 -4.41
N PRO A 400 -29.79 -17.26 -3.69
CA PRO A 400 -28.96 -17.97 -2.72
C PRO A 400 -27.75 -18.66 -3.38
N ASN A 401 -27.95 -19.16 -4.59
CA ASN A 401 -26.97 -19.89 -5.38
C ASN A 401 -27.30 -19.82 -6.87
N THR A 402 -26.30 -20.03 -7.70
CA THR A 402 -26.39 -20.03 -9.17
C THR A 402 -25.49 -21.14 -9.72
N ASP A 403 -25.91 -21.75 -10.81
CA ASP A 403 -25.16 -22.74 -11.60
C ASP A 403 -24.24 -22.08 -12.64
N LEU A 404 -24.40 -20.77 -12.86
CA LEU A 404 -23.53 -19.97 -13.71
C LEU A 404 -22.13 -19.82 -13.09
N GLN A 405 -21.08 -20.05 -13.87
CA GLN A 405 -19.70 -19.88 -13.45
C GLN A 405 -19.08 -18.68 -14.17
N ILE A 406 -18.47 -17.79 -13.41
CA ILE A 406 -17.72 -16.64 -13.94
C ILE A 406 -16.31 -16.72 -13.38
N ILE A 407 -15.32 -16.75 -14.26
CA ILE A 407 -13.91 -16.55 -13.90
C ILE A 407 -13.61 -15.07 -14.17
N PRO A 408 -13.40 -14.23 -13.14
CA PRO A 408 -13.34 -12.78 -13.31
C PRO A 408 -11.94 -12.25 -13.62
N THR A 409 -10.99 -13.08 -14.04
CA THR A 409 -9.57 -12.73 -14.25
C THR A 409 -9.35 -11.94 -15.55
N LEU A 410 -10.00 -10.78 -15.71
CA LEU A 410 -9.93 -9.95 -16.93
C LEU A 410 -8.49 -9.53 -17.29
N GLN A 411 -7.62 -9.41 -16.31
CA GLN A 411 -6.21 -9.01 -16.46
C GLN A 411 -5.23 -10.20 -16.35
N GLY A 412 -5.75 -11.43 -16.31
CA GLY A 412 -5.00 -12.60 -15.89
C GLY A 412 -4.61 -12.58 -14.41
N GLU A 413 -3.73 -13.49 -14.03
CA GLU A 413 -3.14 -13.53 -12.70
C GLU A 413 -1.63 -13.61 -12.75
N ARG A 414 -0.96 -13.26 -11.65
CA ARG A 414 0.51 -13.28 -11.55
C ARG A 414 1.13 -14.63 -11.91
N HIS A 415 0.50 -15.72 -11.48
CA HIS A 415 0.92 -17.09 -11.74
C HIS A 415 0.33 -17.66 -13.05
N LYS A 416 -0.67 -16.98 -13.64
CA LYS A 416 -1.33 -17.35 -14.91
C LYS A 416 -1.61 -16.10 -15.76
N PRO A 417 -0.57 -15.44 -16.31
CA PRO A 417 -0.71 -14.12 -16.94
C PRO A 417 -1.55 -14.13 -18.22
N ASP A 418 -1.62 -15.27 -18.91
CA ASP A 418 -2.38 -15.42 -20.16
C ASP A 418 -3.86 -15.79 -19.92
N GLN A 419 -4.26 -16.10 -18.69
CA GLN A 419 -5.65 -16.37 -18.36
C GLN A 419 -6.51 -15.12 -18.60
N ARG A 420 -7.71 -15.30 -19.15
CA ARG A 420 -8.69 -14.22 -19.33
C ARG A 420 -10.01 -14.61 -18.70
N GLY A 421 -10.85 -13.62 -18.44
CA GLY A 421 -12.15 -13.87 -17.86
C GLY A 421 -13.05 -14.69 -18.78
N SER A 422 -13.89 -15.52 -18.20
CA SER A 422 -14.79 -16.41 -18.92
C SER A 422 -16.12 -16.59 -18.20
N VAL A 423 -17.15 -16.97 -18.95
CA VAL A 423 -18.47 -17.32 -18.44
C VAL A 423 -18.82 -18.71 -18.98
N ALA A 424 -19.21 -19.62 -18.09
CA ALA A 424 -19.55 -21.00 -18.43
C ALA A 424 -20.86 -21.43 -17.77
N GLY A 425 -21.52 -22.43 -18.36
CA GLY A 425 -22.77 -22.98 -17.84
C GLY A 425 -24.02 -22.13 -18.14
N LEU A 426 -23.99 -21.28 -19.17
CA LEU A 426 -25.16 -20.50 -19.59
C LEU A 426 -26.31 -21.41 -20.03
N ASN A 427 -27.51 -21.10 -19.53
CA ASN A 427 -28.76 -21.71 -19.97
C ASN A 427 -29.89 -20.67 -19.98
N MET A 428 -31.05 -21.02 -20.54
CA MET A 428 -32.17 -20.10 -20.69
C MET A 428 -32.71 -19.51 -19.37
N ASN A 429 -32.37 -20.11 -18.22
CA ASN A 429 -32.93 -19.77 -16.92
C ASN A 429 -31.94 -19.09 -15.97
N ASN A 430 -30.66 -18.95 -16.32
CA ASN A 430 -29.63 -18.48 -15.38
C ASN A 430 -28.95 -17.14 -15.72
N MET A 431 -29.47 -16.42 -16.71
CA MET A 431 -28.91 -15.15 -17.19
C MET A 431 -29.52 -13.87 -16.55
N SER A 432 -30.27 -13.99 -15.45
CA SER A 432 -30.78 -12.79 -14.77
C SER A 432 -29.64 -12.00 -14.11
N LEU A 433 -29.77 -10.68 -14.04
CA LEU A 433 -28.73 -9.81 -13.43
C LEU A 433 -28.33 -10.23 -12.01
N GLY A 434 -29.29 -10.69 -11.20
CA GLY A 434 -28.99 -11.20 -9.86
C GLY A 434 -28.12 -12.47 -9.89
N LYS A 435 -28.38 -13.40 -10.81
CA LYS A 435 -27.60 -14.63 -10.97
C LYS A 435 -26.21 -14.36 -11.55
N VAL A 436 -26.12 -13.47 -12.54
CA VAL A 436 -24.83 -13.04 -13.13
C VAL A 436 -23.96 -12.35 -12.08
N PHE A 437 -24.52 -11.39 -11.32
CA PHE A 437 -23.75 -10.69 -10.29
C PHE A 437 -23.36 -11.61 -9.11
N ARG A 438 -24.23 -12.55 -8.73
CA ARG A 438 -23.90 -13.61 -7.76
C ARG A 438 -22.74 -14.48 -8.25
N ALA A 439 -22.79 -14.92 -9.50
CA ALA A 439 -21.71 -15.72 -10.11
C ALA A 439 -20.39 -14.94 -10.18
N LEU A 440 -20.44 -13.63 -10.49
CA LEU A 440 -19.27 -12.76 -10.51
C LEU A 440 -18.62 -12.66 -9.12
N CYS A 441 -19.42 -12.41 -8.08
CA CYS A 441 -18.93 -12.36 -6.70
C CYS A 441 -18.39 -13.72 -6.23
N SER A 442 -19.06 -14.81 -6.57
CA SER A 442 -18.61 -16.18 -6.27
C SER A 442 -17.28 -16.47 -6.96
N GLY A 443 -17.15 -16.13 -8.25
CA GLY A 443 -15.93 -16.31 -9.03
C GLY A 443 -14.73 -15.56 -8.47
N LEU A 444 -14.94 -14.35 -7.94
CA LEU A 444 -13.89 -13.56 -7.31
C LEU A 444 -13.33 -14.27 -6.07
N VAL A 445 -14.21 -14.78 -5.21
CA VAL A 445 -13.80 -15.51 -4.01
C VAL A 445 -13.25 -16.89 -4.35
N GLN A 446 -13.81 -17.56 -5.35
CA GLN A 446 -13.33 -18.85 -5.84
C GLN A 446 -11.89 -18.75 -6.36
N ASN A 447 -11.59 -17.76 -7.19
CA ASN A 447 -10.23 -17.52 -7.69
C ASN A 447 -9.23 -17.37 -6.52
N LEU A 448 -9.62 -16.63 -5.49
CA LEU A 448 -8.80 -16.50 -4.28
C LEU A 448 -8.63 -17.83 -3.54
N HIS A 449 -9.71 -18.58 -3.37
CA HIS A 449 -9.70 -19.89 -2.71
C HIS A 449 -8.88 -20.94 -3.49
N GLU A 450 -8.87 -20.88 -4.82
CA GLU A 450 -8.01 -21.73 -5.65
C GLU A 450 -6.52 -21.41 -5.44
N MET A 451 -6.19 -20.13 -5.22
CA MET A 451 -4.81 -19.72 -4.91
C MET A 451 -4.37 -20.05 -3.48
N MET A 452 -5.26 -19.91 -2.49
CA MET A 452 -5.01 -20.24 -1.09
C MET A 452 -6.28 -20.86 -0.47
N PRO A 453 -6.39 -22.21 -0.48
CA PRO A 453 -7.60 -22.87 0.01
C PRO A 453 -7.73 -22.77 1.53
N ASN A 454 -8.94 -22.99 2.05
CA ASN A 454 -9.17 -22.99 3.50
C ASN A 454 -8.27 -24.00 4.25
N THR A 455 -8.01 -25.17 3.65
CA THR A 455 -7.12 -26.17 4.26
C THR A 455 -5.74 -25.60 4.54
N TYR A 456 -5.23 -24.72 3.65
CA TYR A 456 -3.96 -24.04 3.88
C TYR A 456 -4.01 -23.08 5.08
N LEU A 457 -5.14 -22.40 5.30
CA LEU A 457 -5.35 -21.57 6.49
C LEU A 457 -5.39 -22.43 7.76
N GLU A 458 -6.13 -23.54 7.72
CA GLU A 458 -6.27 -24.48 8.84
C GLU A 458 -4.93 -25.12 9.23
N ASP A 459 -4.13 -25.54 8.23
CA ASP A 459 -2.79 -26.13 8.42
C ASP A 459 -1.83 -25.15 9.10
N HIS A 460 -2.03 -23.84 8.91
CA HIS A 460 -1.26 -22.78 9.57
C HIS A 460 -1.91 -22.26 10.86
N GLY A 461 -2.98 -22.91 11.34
CA GLY A 461 -3.64 -22.59 12.60
C GLY A 461 -4.44 -21.29 12.56
N ILE A 462 -4.81 -20.80 11.38
CA ILE A 462 -5.65 -19.62 11.22
C ILE A 462 -7.07 -19.95 11.66
N LYS A 463 -7.61 -19.12 12.55
CA LYS A 463 -8.95 -19.29 13.15
C LYS A 463 -9.92 -18.20 12.77
N ARG A 464 -9.44 -17.10 12.18
CA ARG A 464 -10.27 -15.95 11.84
C ARG A 464 -9.72 -15.22 10.62
N ILE A 465 -10.64 -14.80 9.74
CA ILE A 465 -10.35 -13.88 8.65
C ILE A 465 -10.88 -12.50 9.04
N ILE A 466 -10.01 -11.49 9.01
CA ILE A 466 -10.39 -10.09 9.16
C ILE A 466 -10.55 -9.50 7.76
N ALA A 467 -11.80 -9.25 7.38
CA ALA A 467 -12.16 -8.68 6.08
C ALA A 467 -12.04 -7.15 6.11
N SER A 468 -11.35 -6.59 5.12
CA SER A 468 -11.19 -5.15 4.91
C SER A 468 -11.31 -4.77 3.44
N GLY A 469 -11.47 -3.49 3.17
CA GLY A 469 -11.69 -2.95 1.81
C GLY A 469 -13.17 -2.92 1.42
N SER A 470 -13.53 -1.93 0.60
CA SER A 470 -14.93 -1.65 0.24
C SER A 470 -15.56 -2.76 -0.58
N GLY A 471 -14.78 -3.51 -1.36
CA GLY A 471 -15.27 -4.59 -2.20
C GLY A 471 -15.85 -5.78 -1.42
N VAL A 472 -15.46 -5.95 -0.15
CA VAL A 472 -16.06 -6.94 0.77
C VAL A 472 -16.92 -6.30 1.84
N THR A 473 -16.45 -5.25 2.51
CA THR A 473 -17.15 -4.67 3.67
C THR A 473 -18.49 -4.02 3.31
N LYS A 474 -18.64 -3.51 2.08
CA LYS A 474 -19.89 -2.93 1.57
C LYS A 474 -20.71 -3.89 0.68
N ASN A 475 -20.21 -5.10 0.42
CA ASN A 475 -20.87 -6.05 -0.47
C ASN A 475 -21.26 -7.34 0.30
N PRO A 476 -22.53 -7.46 0.72
CA PRO A 476 -22.99 -8.64 1.46
C PRO A 476 -22.91 -9.94 0.64
N ILE A 477 -22.95 -9.85 -0.69
CA ILE A 477 -22.83 -11.03 -1.58
C ILE A 477 -21.42 -11.61 -1.49
N VAL A 478 -20.39 -10.76 -1.59
CA VAL A 478 -18.99 -11.19 -1.43
C VAL A 478 -18.77 -11.76 -0.03
N GLN A 479 -19.32 -11.14 1.02
CA GLN A 479 -19.21 -11.67 2.39
C GLN A 479 -19.83 -13.08 2.53
N GLN A 480 -20.96 -13.34 1.88
CA GLN A 480 -21.58 -14.66 1.86
C GLN A 480 -20.71 -15.68 1.13
N GLU A 481 -20.14 -15.32 -0.02
CA GLU A 481 -19.26 -16.22 -0.77
C GLU A 481 -17.96 -16.50 -0.01
N VAL A 482 -17.35 -15.51 0.66
CA VAL A 482 -16.17 -15.75 1.54
C VAL A 482 -16.50 -16.77 2.63
N LYS A 483 -17.64 -16.60 3.33
CA LYS A 483 -18.07 -17.56 4.37
C LYS A 483 -18.30 -18.96 3.79
N LYS A 484 -18.86 -19.07 2.59
CA LYS A 484 -19.12 -20.34 1.91
C LYS A 484 -17.84 -21.07 1.50
N PHE A 485 -16.88 -20.37 0.89
CA PHE A 485 -15.63 -20.97 0.43
C PHE A 485 -14.66 -21.26 1.58
N TYR A 486 -14.45 -20.29 2.47
CA TYR A 486 -13.44 -20.44 3.51
C TYR A 486 -13.93 -21.17 4.75
N LYS A 487 -15.21 -21.10 5.14
CA LYS A 487 -15.72 -21.70 6.40
C LYS A 487 -15.02 -21.24 7.70
N THR A 488 -13.87 -20.56 7.63
CA THR A 488 -13.23 -19.84 8.73
C THR A 488 -14.10 -18.67 9.16
N PRO A 489 -14.27 -18.43 10.48
CA PRO A 489 -14.97 -17.25 10.98
C PRO A 489 -14.43 -15.96 10.36
N MET A 490 -15.31 -15.16 9.76
CA MET A 490 -14.96 -13.88 9.16
C MET A 490 -15.57 -12.73 9.96
N VAL A 491 -14.76 -11.73 10.29
CA VAL A 491 -15.20 -10.48 10.92
C VAL A 491 -14.82 -9.29 10.03
N ASN A 492 -15.64 -8.25 10.02
CA ASN A 492 -15.28 -7.00 9.37
C ASN A 492 -14.27 -6.25 10.26
N GLY A 493 -13.11 -5.94 9.71
CA GLY A 493 -12.13 -5.04 10.32
C GLY A 493 -12.42 -3.58 9.98
N ASP A 494 -11.85 -2.66 10.76
CA ASP A 494 -12.05 -1.22 10.55
C ASP A 494 -11.45 -0.78 9.21
N ARG A 495 -10.11 -0.77 9.11
CA ARG A 495 -9.35 -0.46 7.89
C ARG A 495 -8.00 -1.15 7.91
N CYS A 496 -7.61 -1.73 6.79
CA CYS A 496 -6.26 -2.18 6.50
C CYS A 496 -5.44 -0.93 6.12
N ASP A 497 -4.75 -0.33 7.09
CA ASP A 497 -4.07 0.97 6.95
C ASP A 497 -2.56 0.82 7.12
N SER A 498 -1.85 0.88 6.01
CA SER A 498 -0.39 0.76 5.98
C SER A 498 0.30 1.88 6.78
N ALA A 499 -0.21 3.11 6.77
CA ALA A 499 0.41 4.19 7.55
C ALA A 499 0.35 3.86 9.05
N LEU A 500 -0.82 3.44 9.54
CA LEU A 500 -0.96 2.98 10.92
C LEU A 500 -0.02 1.81 11.24
N GLY A 501 0.09 0.83 10.34
CA GLY A 501 1.00 -0.30 10.49
C GLY A 501 2.47 0.11 10.65
N ALA A 502 2.92 1.07 9.84
CA ALA A 502 4.26 1.63 9.92
C ALA A 502 4.48 2.37 11.25
N ALA A 503 3.49 3.15 11.72
CA ALA A 503 3.55 3.80 13.03
C ALA A 503 3.66 2.79 14.18
N LEU A 504 2.88 1.69 14.13
CA LEU A 504 2.94 0.64 15.15
C LEU A 504 4.30 -0.07 15.19
N CYS A 505 4.97 -0.21 14.05
CA CYS A 505 6.36 -0.70 13.98
C CYS A 505 7.32 0.28 14.67
N ALA A 506 7.19 1.58 14.40
CA ALA A 506 8.02 2.60 15.00
C ALA A 506 7.85 2.72 16.52
N ILE A 507 6.62 2.69 17.01
CA ILE A 507 6.32 2.73 18.45
C ILE A 507 7.03 1.59 19.19
N ASN A 508 7.02 0.38 18.62
CA ASN A 508 7.71 -0.77 19.21
C ASN A 508 9.24 -0.57 19.21
N SER A 509 9.80 -0.03 18.13
CA SER A 509 11.25 0.18 17.99
C SER A 509 11.78 1.25 18.96
N CYS A 510 11.01 2.32 19.17
CA CYS A 510 11.35 3.35 20.16
C CYS A 510 11.31 2.82 21.60
N ASN A 511 10.40 1.90 21.92
CA ASN A 511 10.29 1.32 23.26
C ASN A 511 11.38 0.30 23.59
N SER A 512 12.01 -0.32 22.58
CA SER A 512 13.14 -1.25 22.78
C SER A 512 14.50 -0.57 22.90
N SER A 513 14.56 0.75 22.70
CA SER A 513 15.80 1.55 22.74
C SER A 513 15.99 2.32 24.06
N HIS A 514 15.11 2.09 25.03
CA HIS A 514 15.17 2.58 26.41
C HIS A 514 15.19 1.38 27.35
#